data_AF-A0A3A2ZVR3-F1
#
_entry.id   AF-A0A3A2ZVR3-F1
#
_cell.length_a   1.000
_cell.length_b   1.000
_cell.length_c   1.000
_cell.angle_alpha   90.00
_cell.angle_beta   90.00
_cell.angle_gamma   90.00
#
_symmetry.space_group_name_H-M   'P 1'
#
loop_
_entity.id
_entity.type
_entity.pdbx_description
1 polymer ?
#
loop_
_entity_poly.entity_id
_entity_poly.type
_entity_poly.pdbx_seq_one_letter_code
_entity_poly.pdbx_strand_id
1 'polypeptide(L)'
;MYGGLVSGTEKSRGPVGVDRPNRQWDFPYGWAPQQMLAWGGFLRYGYQEEAERLAYKWLYMITKAFVDFNGVVVEKYDVTRPIDPHRVDAEYGNQGVDFKGAPREGFGWVNASYVYGLEILNAHMRRALGAITPYETYSKAIQSQGDF
;
A
#
# COMPACT_ATOMS: atom_id res chain seq x y z
N MET A 1 1.18 3.39 -10.43
CA MET A 1 0.64 3.56 -9.06
C MET A 1 1.73 3.20 -8.07
N TYR A 2 1.87 4.00 -7.01
CA TYR A 2 2.98 3.92 -6.06
C TYR A 2 2.75 2.82 -5.02
N GLY A 3 1.62 2.85 -4.31
CA GLY A 3 1.37 2.06 -3.10
C GLY A 3 0.37 0.93 -3.21
N GLY A 4 0.01 0.45 -4.40
CA GLY A 4 -0.97 -0.66 -4.56
C GLY A 4 -2.09 -0.31 -5.55
N LEU A 5 -3.32 -0.73 -5.26
CA LEU A 5 -4.55 -0.40 -6.01
C LEU A 5 -5.34 0.73 -5.33
N VAL A 6 -5.89 1.65 -6.11
CA VAL A 6 -6.88 2.65 -5.66
C VAL A 6 -8.29 2.04 -5.61
N SER A 7 -9.14 2.62 -4.75
CA SER A 7 -10.54 2.21 -4.56
C SER A 7 -11.41 2.40 -5.79
N GLY A 8 -11.12 3.44 -6.57
CA GLY A 8 -11.74 3.70 -7.87
C GLY A 8 -10.79 4.53 -8.73
N THR A 9 -11.05 4.60 -10.03
CA THR A 9 -10.26 5.49 -10.90
C THR A 9 -10.61 6.95 -10.63
N GLU A 10 -9.65 7.86 -10.80
CA GLU A 10 -9.91 9.30 -10.69
C GLU A 10 -11.03 9.76 -11.65
N LYS A 11 -11.07 9.19 -12.86
CA LYS A 11 -12.10 9.44 -13.86
C LYS A 11 -13.49 9.04 -13.36
N SER A 12 -13.61 7.89 -12.69
CA SER A 12 -14.87 7.41 -12.11
C SER A 12 -15.31 8.24 -10.90
N ARG A 13 -14.38 8.61 -10.01
CA ARG A 13 -14.66 9.54 -8.91
C ARG A 13 -15.17 10.87 -9.47
N GLY A 14 -14.54 11.38 -10.53
CA GLY A 14 -14.86 12.66 -11.15
C GLY A 14 -14.30 13.87 -10.36
N PRO A 15 -14.72 15.10 -10.70
CA PRO A 15 -14.26 16.31 -10.01
C PRO A 15 -14.79 16.38 -8.58
N VAL A 16 -13.97 16.94 -7.69
CA VAL A 16 -14.29 17.20 -6.28
C VAL A 16 -14.41 18.71 -6.03
N GLY A 17 -15.24 19.10 -5.07
CA GLY A 17 -15.48 20.50 -4.71
C GLY A 17 -16.21 20.62 -3.38
N VAL A 18 -16.58 21.83 -2.98
CA VAL A 18 -17.28 22.09 -1.71
C VAL A 18 -18.59 21.29 -1.61
N ASP A 19 -19.39 21.28 -2.68
CA ASP A 19 -20.67 20.56 -2.73
C ASP A 19 -20.53 19.07 -3.02
N ARG A 20 -19.32 18.61 -3.36
CA ARG A 20 -18.99 17.21 -3.64
C ARG A 20 -17.61 16.87 -3.09
N PRO A 21 -17.46 16.79 -1.76
CA PRO A 21 -16.19 16.50 -1.13
C PRO A 21 -15.72 15.08 -1.49
N ASN A 22 -14.42 14.85 -1.36
CA ASN A 22 -13.86 13.52 -1.59
C ASN A 22 -14.37 12.50 -0.55
N ARG A 23 -14.52 11.24 -0.97
CA ARG A 23 -14.97 10.13 -0.12
C ARG A 23 -13.81 9.20 0.19
N GLN A 24 -13.87 8.54 1.34
CA GLN A 24 -12.76 7.69 1.80
C GLN A 24 -12.55 6.42 0.94
N TRP A 25 -13.61 5.94 0.27
CA TRP A 25 -13.59 4.76 -0.61
C TRP A 25 -13.45 5.12 -2.10
N ASP A 26 -12.92 6.30 -2.40
CA ASP A 26 -12.63 6.77 -3.76
C ASP A 26 -11.13 6.99 -3.95
N PHE A 27 -10.74 7.27 -5.20
CA PHE A 27 -9.41 7.81 -5.52
C PHE A 27 -9.09 9.04 -4.62
N PRO A 28 -7.87 9.13 -4.04
CA PRO A 28 -6.67 8.34 -4.30
C PRO A 28 -6.41 7.20 -3.29
N TYR A 29 -7.40 6.85 -2.46
CA TYR A 29 -7.17 5.97 -1.32
C TYR A 29 -7.16 4.50 -1.73
N GLY A 30 -6.31 3.73 -1.07
CA GLY A 30 -6.27 2.27 -1.13
C GLY A 30 -6.54 1.66 0.23
N TRP A 31 -7.26 0.55 0.22
CA TRP A 31 -7.68 -0.16 1.42
C TRP A 31 -7.19 -1.60 1.40
N ALA A 32 -6.75 -2.10 2.55
CA ALA A 32 -6.24 -3.45 2.73
C ALA A 32 -7.17 -4.56 2.19
N PRO A 33 -8.51 -4.55 2.44
CA PRO A 33 -9.39 -5.59 1.94
C PRO A 33 -9.36 -5.73 0.42
N GLN A 34 -9.36 -4.61 -0.32
CA GLN A 34 -9.30 -4.64 -1.78
C GLN A 34 -7.96 -5.18 -2.28
N GLN A 35 -6.86 -4.85 -1.61
CA GLN A 35 -5.56 -5.40 -1.99
C GLN A 35 -5.54 -6.92 -1.83
N MET A 36 -5.92 -7.42 -0.65
CA MET A 36 -5.88 -8.85 -0.33
C MET A 36 -6.80 -9.66 -1.25
N LEU A 37 -8.01 -9.17 -1.51
CA LEU A 37 -8.96 -9.81 -2.43
C LEU A 37 -8.41 -9.83 -3.86
N ALA A 38 -7.81 -8.74 -4.33
CA ALA A 38 -7.22 -8.67 -5.66
C ALA A 38 -6.02 -9.62 -5.79
N TRP A 39 -5.10 -9.66 -4.82
CA TRP A 39 -3.97 -10.59 -4.84
C TRP A 39 -4.45 -12.05 -4.88
N GLY A 40 -5.39 -12.42 -4.01
CA GLY A 40 -5.98 -13.75 -4.03
C GLY A 40 -6.66 -14.09 -5.36
N GLY A 41 -7.29 -13.11 -6.00
CA GLY A 41 -7.81 -13.22 -7.36
C GLY A 41 -6.70 -13.49 -8.38
N PHE A 42 -5.67 -12.67 -8.42
CA PHE A 42 -4.54 -12.83 -9.34
C PHE A 42 -3.87 -14.20 -9.21
N LEU A 43 -3.58 -14.63 -7.98
CA LEU A 43 -2.95 -15.93 -7.70
C LEU A 43 -3.79 -17.11 -8.21
N ARG A 44 -5.12 -17.07 -8.00
CA ARG A 44 -6.03 -18.14 -8.45
C ARG A 44 -6.11 -18.29 -9.96
N TYR A 45 -5.83 -17.22 -10.70
CA TYR A 45 -5.92 -17.19 -12.16
C TYR A 45 -4.54 -17.20 -12.85
N GLY A 46 -3.46 -17.45 -12.11
CA GLY A 46 -2.11 -17.59 -12.66
C GLY A 46 -1.34 -16.27 -12.88
N TYR A 47 -1.86 -15.15 -12.40
CA TYR A 47 -1.25 -13.82 -12.49
C TYR A 47 -0.29 -13.56 -11.30
N GLN A 48 0.71 -14.43 -11.15
CA GLN A 48 1.65 -14.40 -10.01
C GLN A 48 2.45 -13.08 -9.97
N GLU A 49 2.97 -12.64 -11.12
CA GLU A 49 3.80 -11.43 -11.20
C GLU A 49 3.01 -10.17 -10.81
N GLU A 50 1.73 -10.09 -11.18
CA GLU A 50 0.85 -9.00 -10.80
C GLU A 50 0.57 -9.01 -9.30
N ALA A 51 0.32 -10.19 -8.72
CA ALA A 51 0.11 -10.34 -7.29
C ALA A 51 1.35 -9.90 -6.51
N GLU A 52 2.53 -10.38 -6.88
CA GLU A 52 3.81 -10.03 -6.24
C GLU A 52 4.11 -8.53 -6.36
N ARG A 53 3.96 -7.96 -7.56
CA ARG A 53 4.20 -6.54 -7.81
C ARG A 53 3.28 -5.65 -6.97
N LEU A 54 1.98 -5.96 -6.92
CA LEU A 54 1.01 -5.16 -6.18
C LEU A 54 1.18 -5.33 -4.66
N ALA A 55 1.45 -6.55 -4.20
CA ALA A 55 1.78 -6.82 -2.79
C ALA A 55 3.04 -6.06 -2.38
N TYR A 56 4.11 -6.12 -3.16
CA TYR A 56 5.35 -5.39 -2.87
C TYR A 56 5.10 -3.90 -2.72
N LYS A 57 4.35 -3.29 -3.65
CA LYS A 57 4.06 -1.85 -3.62
C LYS A 57 3.26 -1.43 -2.39
N TRP A 58 2.25 -2.22 -2.01
CA TRP A 58 1.48 -1.99 -0.79
C TRP A 58 2.35 -2.12 0.47
N LEU A 59 3.13 -3.19 0.55
CA LEU A 59 4.01 -3.47 1.68
C LEU A 59 5.08 -2.38 1.81
N TYR A 60 5.71 -1.98 0.70
CA TYR A 60 6.71 -0.91 0.67
C TYR A 60 6.18 0.40 1.22
N MET A 61 4.97 0.81 0.81
CA MET A 61 4.32 2.02 1.31
C MET A 61 4.09 1.94 2.83
N ILE A 62 3.61 0.81 3.34
CA ILE A 62 3.41 0.59 4.79
C ILE A 62 4.76 0.62 5.51
N THR A 63 5.77 -0.12 5.03
CA THR A 63 7.09 -0.19 5.67
C THR A 63 7.78 1.18 5.68
N LYS A 64 7.68 1.94 4.58
CA LYS A 64 8.21 3.31 4.51
C LYS A 64 7.55 4.21 5.55
N ALA A 65 6.22 4.18 5.63
CA ALA A 65 5.48 4.95 6.61
C ALA A 65 5.86 4.55 8.05
N PHE A 66 5.93 3.24 8.32
CA PHE A 66 6.32 2.70 9.61
C PHE A 66 7.73 3.17 10.03
N VAL A 67 8.70 3.12 9.12
CA VAL A 67 10.09 3.54 9.40
C VAL A 67 10.21 5.04 9.59
N ASP A 68 9.61 5.85 8.72
CA ASP A 68 9.80 7.30 8.74
C ASP A 68 9.00 7.99 9.85
N PHE A 69 7.84 7.44 10.23
CA PHE A 69 6.86 8.11 11.10
C PHE A 69 6.60 7.30 12.37
N ASN A 70 7.67 6.92 13.07
CA ASN A 70 7.63 6.38 14.43
C ASN A 70 6.75 5.13 14.62
N GLY A 71 6.75 4.23 13.62
CA GLY A 71 6.03 2.96 13.68
C GLY A 71 4.55 3.04 13.30
N VAL A 72 4.11 4.12 12.66
CA VAL A 72 2.71 4.35 12.34
C VAL A 72 2.13 3.25 11.42
N VAL A 73 0.97 2.72 11.80
CA VAL A 73 0.15 1.82 10.99
C VAL A 73 -1.29 2.34 11.06
N VAL A 74 -1.83 2.74 9.93
CA VAL A 74 -3.13 3.43 9.84
C VAL A 74 -4.18 2.56 9.17
N GLU A 75 -5.44 2.98 9.25
CA GLU A 75 -6.59 2.27 8.67
C GLU A 75 -6.52 2.12 7.14
N LYS A 76 -6.10 3.19 6.45
CA LYS A 76 -6.08 3.32 4.99
C LYS A 76 -4.93 4.22 4.56
N TYR A 77 -4.55 4.18 3.28
CA TYR A 77 -3.43 4.97 2.76
C TYR A 77 -3.80 5.68 1.46
N ASP A 78 -3.21 6.85 1.23
CA ASP A 78 -3.13 7.45 -0.10
C ASP A 78 -2.05 6.73 -0.91
N VAL A 79 -2.47 5.84 -1.82
CA VAL A 79 -1.56 4.99 -2.60
C VAL A 79 -0.87 5.73 -3.74
N THR A 80 -1.11 7.03 -3.88
CA THR A 80 -0.48 7.89 -4.89
C THR A 80 0.62 8.76 -4.31
N ARG A 81 0.66 8.95 -2.97
CA ARG A 81 1.63 9.83 -2.30
C ARG A 81 2.87 9.08 -1.81
N PRO A 82 4.08 9.47 -2.24
CA PRO A 82 5.31 8.76 -1.88
C PRO A 82 5.95 9.18 -0.55
N ILE A 83 5.58 10.34 0.00
CA ILE A 83 6.25 10.93 1.18
C ILE A 83 5.45 10.63 2.44
N ASP A 84 4.15 10.92 2.44
CA ASP A 84 3.29 10.84 3.61
C ASP A 84 1.96 10.10 3.31
N PRO A 85 2.01 8.84 2.82
CA PRO A 85 0.83 8.09 2.39
C PRO A 85 -0.17 7.81 3.53
N HIS A 86 0.26 7.90 4.78
CA HIS A 86 -0.59 7.69 5.96
C HIS A 86 -1.49 8.90 6.28
N ARG A 87 -1.23 10.08 5.69
CA ARG A 87 -2.04 11.28 5.86
C ARG A 87 -3.25 11.26 4.94
N VAL A 88 -4.38 10.87 5.52
CA VAL A 88 -5.67 10.81 4.85
C VAL A 88 -6.65 11.68 5.61
N ASP A 89 -7.00 12.83 5.02
CA ASP A 89 -7.86 13.86 5.63
C ASP A 89 -9.31 13.80 5.13
N ALA A 90 -9.69 12.75 4.37
CA ALA A 90 -11.07 12.61 3.89
C ALA A 90 -12.03 12.24 5.03
N GLU A 91 -13.18 12.92 5.05
CA GLU A 91 -14.25 12.77 6.04
C GLU A 91 -13.74 12.91 7.48
N TYR A 92 -13.70 11.84 8.27
CA TYR A 92 -13.26 11.87 9.68
C TYR A 92 -11.75 11.68 9.84
N GLY A 93 -11.00 11.69 8.74
CA GLY A 93 -9.56 11.46 8.74
C GLY A 93 -9.17 10.00 8.91
N ASN A 94 -7.89 9.75 9.19
CA ASN A 94 -7.35 8.41 9.38
C ASN A 94 -7.33 8.04 10.86
N GLN A 95 -7.72 6.82 11.20
CA GLN A 95 -7.54 6.28 12.54
C GLN A 95 -6.12 5.71 12.69
N GLY A 96 -5.55 5.82 13.90
CA GLY A 96 -4.19 5.33 14.21
C GLY A 96 -3.07 6.36 14.06
N VAL A 97 -3.39 7.64 13.82
CA VAL A 97 -2.39 8.74 13.76
C VAL A 97 -2.24 9.51 15.07
N ASP A 98 -3.23 9.45 15.98
CA ASP A 98 -3.21 10.17 17.25
C ASP A 98 -2.66 9.26 18.37
N PHE A 99 -1.34 9.22 18.52
CA PHE A 99 -0.67 8.51 19.61
C PHE A 99 0.50 9.33 20.17
N LYS A 100 0.74 9.21 21.48
CA LYS A 100 1.92 9.78 22.14
C LYS A 100 2.98 8.69 22.33
N GLY A 101 4.14 8.86 21.69
CA GLY A 101 5.26 7.94 21.81
C GLY A 101 5.22 6.85 20.73
N ALA A 102 4.91 5.61 21.12
CA ALA A 102 4.84 4.47 20.20
C ALA A 102 3.37 4.04 19.99
N PRO A 103 2.94 3.80 18.73
CA PRO A 103 1.61 3.25 18.47
C PRO A 103 1.55 1.84 19.06
N ARG A 104 0.57 1.60 19.94
CA ARG A 104 0.40 0.29 20.59
C ARG A 104 -0.32 -0.71 19.70
N GLU A 105 -1.08 -0.20 18.73
CA GLU A 105 -1.96 -0.97 17.86
C GLU A 105 -1.88 -0.40 16.44
N GLY A 106 -2.04 -1.27 15.45
CA GLY A 106 -2.36 -0.88 14.07
C GLY A 106 -3.85 -1.11 13.80
N PHE A 107 -4.24 -1.14 12.52
CA PHE A 107 -5.61 -1.46 12.15
C PHE A 107 -5.73 -2.93 11.71
N GLY A 108 -6.73 -3.66 12.20
CA GLY A 108 -6.82 -5.13 12.06
C GLY A 108 -6.62 -5.64 10.63
N TRP A 109 -7.31 -5.07 9.63
CA TRP A 109 -7.13 -5.49 8.24
C TRP A 109 -5.77 -5.07 7.64
N VAL A 110 -5.15 -4.00 8.12
CA VAL A 110 -3.85 -3.53 7.61
C VAL A 110 -2.77 -4.45 8.13
N ASN A 111 -2.83 -4.79 9.42
CA ASN A 111 -1.98 -5.79 10.04
C ASN A 111 -2.07 -7.12 9.27
N ALA A 112 -3.29 -7.59 8.99
CA ALA A 112 -3.52 -8.81 8.21
C ALA A 112 -2.95 -8.70 6.79
N SER A 113 -3.16 -7.57 6.10
CA SER A 113 -2.66 -7.37 4.73
C SER A 113 -1.14 -7.36 4.64
N TYR A 114 -0.46 -6.88 5.67
CA TYR A 114 1.00 -6.87 5.70
C TYR A 114 1.54 -8.29 5.83
N VAL A 115 1.00 -9.08 6.76
CA VAL A 115 1.40 -10.48 6.96
C VAL A 115 1.05 -11.34 5.72
N TYR A 116 -0.17 -11.22 5.21
CA TYR A 116 -0.60 -11.97 4.03
C TYR A 116 0.21 -11.57 2.78
N GLY A 117 0.46 -10.28 2.57
CA GLY A 117 1.28 -9.82 1.47
C GLY A 117 2.72 -10.32 1.55
N LEU A 118 3.29 -10.48 2.75
CA LEU A 118 4.64 -11.04 2.91
C LEU A 118 4.68 -12.48 2.39
N GLU A 119 3.65 -13.30 2.65
CA GLU A 119 3.56 -14.68 2.15
C GLU A 119 3.62 -14.78 0.62
N ILE A 120 3.17 -13.74 -0.08
CA ILE A 120 3.22 -13.65 -1.54
C ILE A 120 4.64 -13.33 -2.04
N LEU A 121 5.44 -12.59 -1.26
CA LEU A 121 6.77 -12.14 -1.68
C LEU A 121 7.84 -13.23 -1.51
N ASN A 122 8.69 -13.38 -2.53
CA ASN A 122 9.87 -14.23 -2.46
C ASN A 122 10.99 -13.63 -1.57
N ALA A 123 12.05 -14.41 -1.34
CA ALA A 123 13.15 -14.02 -0.45
C ALA A 123 13.90 -12.76 -0.88
N HIS A 124 14.11 -12.55 -2.19
CA HIS A 124 14.78 -11.34 -2.71
C HIS A 124 13.93 -10.10 -2.48
N MET A 125 12.63 -10.19 -2.76
CA MET A 125 11.67 -9.12 -2.51
C MET A 125 11.62 -8.73 -1.04
N ARG A 126 11.55 -9.70 -0.13
CA ARG A 126 11.52 -9.42 1.33
C ARG A 126 12.79 -8.72 1.81
N ARG A 127 13.97 -9.08 1.29
CA ARG A 127 15.22 -8.38 1.60
C ARG A 127 15.24 -6.95 1.07
N ALA A 128 14.80 -6.74 -0.17
CA ALA A 128 14.70 -5.41 -0.77
C ALA A 128 13.71 -4.51 -0.01
N LEU A 129 12.58 -5.08 0.43
CA LEU A 129 11.60 -4.40 1.27
C LEU A 129 12.21 -3.98 2.62
N GLY A 130 12.95 -4.88 3.29
CA GLY A 130 13.65 -4.57 4.54
C GLY A 130 14.72 -3.48 4.40
N ALA A 131 15.30 -3.34 3.20
CA ALA A 131 16.20 -2.25 2.85
C ALA A 131 15.49 -0.99 2.34
N ILE A 132 14.15 -0.92 2.41
CA ILE A 132 13.33 0.20 1.94
C ILE A 132 13.59 0.52 0.46
N THR A 133 13.79 -0.52 -0.36
CA THR A 133 14.03 -0.37 -1.79
C THR A 133 12.71 -0.24 -2.55
N PRO A 134 12.47 0.84 -3.33
CA PRO A 134 11.28 0.97 -4.15
C PRO A 134 11.16 -0.16 -5.18
N TYR A 135 9.93 -0.60 -5.49
CA TYR A 135 9.70 -1.69 -6.43
C TYR A 135 10.37 -1.47 -7.79
N GLU A 136 10.31 -0.25 -8.34
CA GLU A 136 10.88 0.04 -9.65
C GLU A 136 12.41 -0.10 -9.65
N THR A 137 13.07 0.21 -8.54
CA THR A 137 14.51 0.01 -8.37
C THR A 137 14.83 -1.48 -8.27
N TYR A 138 14.08 -2.22 -7.46
CA TYR A 138 14.21 -3.67 -7.33
C TYR A 138 14.01 -4.39 -8.67
N SER A 139 12.93 -4.06 -9.38
CA SER A 139 12.57 -4.68 -10.67
C SER A 139 13.65 -4.47 -11.72
N LYS A 140 14.20 -3.25 -11.82
CA LYS A 140 15.31 -2.95 -12.75
C LYS A 140 16.56 -3.77 -12.42
N ALA A 141 16.89 -3.91 -11.14
CA ALA A 141 18.06 -4.67 -10.71
C ALA A 141 17.93 -6.17 -11.05
N ILE A 142 16.73 -6.76 -10.87
CA ILE A 142 16.48 -8.16 -11.22
C ILE A 142 16.55 -8.38 -12.74
N GLN A 143 15.95 -7.49 -13.53
CA GLN A 143 16.02 -7.58 -15.00
C GLN A 143 17.47 -7.57 -15.50
N SER A 144 18.30 -6.67 -14.97
CA SER A 144 19.72 -6.59 -15.35
C SER A 144 20.56 -7.83 -14.98
N GLN A 145 20.08 -8.69 -14.08
CA GLN A 145 20.78 -9.94 -13.71
C GLN A 145 20.40 -11.11 -14.63
N GLY A 146 19.23 -11.07 -15.28
CA GLY A 146 18.75 -12.12 -16.19
C GLY A 146 19.26 -11.99 -17.62
N ASP A 147 19.88 -10.86 -17.98
CA ASP A 147 20.41 -10.56 -19.31
C ASP A 147 21.85 -11.10 -19.55
N PHE A 148 22.33 -12.02 -18.70
CA PHE A 148 23.64 -12.66 -18.81
C PHE A 148 23.53 -14.18 -18.99
#